data_AF-A0A3E3EAF7-F1
#
_entry.id   AF-A0A3E3EAF7-F1
#
_cell.length_a   1.000
_cell.length_b   1.000
_cell.length_c   1.000
_cell.angle_alpha   90.00
_cell.angle_beta   90.00
_cell.angle_gamma   90.00
#
_symmetry.space_group_name_H-M   'P 1'
#
loop_
_entity.id
_entity.type
_entity.pdbx_description
1 polymer ?
#
loop_
_entity_poly.entity_id
_entity_poly.type
_entity_poly.pdbx_seq_one_letter_code
_entity_poly.pdbx_strand_id
1 'polypeptide(L)'
;MSRNNAIKIYDLDRCDIGPRNGRYGGQAGSKEGIIFDDCNWIVKYPKNTRNMNVNDMSYTTAPLSEFIGSHIYQILGYDTHETILGFRNDKIVVACKDFCDDYTDLREIRTLKNVYNSELEKQLDIELGGSTGSAHMVELKELLIHMKYNPTLSSIPDIKDRFWECVVIDAFINNNDRNNGNWGLLFKDGKYSLAPVFDNGAAFSNKLSDEKVIEFLNNPDKLRQSSLNTDTSYGINGHRLTISKMMKLEDDDLNNAVLRVVPLIKEKMKDINNFIDNIPETYRDKIVISTERKEFYKAGMKLRLEQVLEKKLERILNEKKQNIHSRIEAAKVKQSDCHKESKIRNIEKSLKR
;
A
#
# COMPACT_ATOMS: atom_id res chain seq x y z
N MET A 1 -18.18 -11.77 -24.10
CA MET A 1 -17.01 -11.41 -24.91
C MET A 1 -16.74 -9.91 -24.71
N SER A 2 -15.98 -9.53 -23.68
CA SER A 2 -15.46 -8.14 -23.65
C SER A 2 -14.29 -8.08 -24.62
N ARG A 3 -14.29 -7.10 -25.52
CA ARG A 3 -13.12 -6.82 -26.35
C ARG A 3 -12.00 -6.41 -25.39
N ASN A 4 -10.92 -7.20 -25.36
CA ASN A 4 -9.67 -6.85 -24.68
C ASN A 4 -9.07 -5.67 -25.45
N ASN A 5 -9.52 -4.46 -25.15
CA ASN A 5 -8.91 -3.26 -25.70
C ASN A 5 -7.60 -3.04 -24.96
N ALA A 6 -6.49 -3.06 -25.70
CA ALA A 6 -5.18 -2.70 -25.17
C ALA A 6 -5.25 -1.34 -24.45
N ILE A 7 -4.47 -1.19 -23.38
CA ILE A 7 -4.40 0.05 -22.63
C ILE A 7 -3.91 1.17 -23.55
N LYS A 8 -4.68 2.26 -23.59
CA LYS A 8 -4.38 3.42 -24.43
C LYS A 8 -3.22 4.22 -23.86
N ILE A 9 -2.27 4.56 -24.72
CA ILE A 9 -1.23 5.57 -24.46
C ILE A 9 -1.64 6.86 -25.15
N TYR A 10 -1.67 7.94 -24.37
CA TYR A 10 -2.11 9.25 -24.84
C TYR A 10 -0.93 10.06 -25.40
N ASP A 11 -1.15 10.76 -26.52
CA ASP A 11 -0.20 11.74 -27.01
C ASP A 11 -0.36 13.03 -26.19
N LEU A 12 0.59 13.28 -25.28
CA LEU A 12 0.57 14.43 -24.38
C LEU A 12 1.53 15.54 -24.82
N ASP A 13 2.22 15.39 -25.97
CA ASP A 13 3.11 16.44 -26.50
C ASP A 13 2.34 17.73 -26.84
N ARG A 14 1.07 17.61 -27.18
CA ARG A 14 0.20 18.74 -27.55
C ARG A 14 -0.49 19.39 -26.36
N CYS A 15 -0.33 18.84 -25.16
CA CYS A 15 -0.94 19.42 -23.96
C CYS A 15 -0.18 20.69 -23.53
N ASP A 16 -0.95 21.74 -23.29
CA ASP A 16 -0.45 23.00 -22.77
C ASP A 16 0.06 22.85 -21.33
N ILE A 17 1.01 23.71 -20.96
CA ILE A 17 1.48 23.82 -19.57
C ILE A 17 0.35 24.37 -18.71
N GLY A 18 0.06 23.67 -17.61
CA GLY A 18 -1.00 24.07 -16.69
C GLY A 18 -0.56 25.15 -15.69
N PRO A 19 -1.51 25.89 -15.10
CA PRO A 19 -1.24 26.95 -14.12
C PRO A 19 -0.58 26.43 -12.83
N ARG A 20 -0.66 25.12 -12.58
CA ARG A 20 -0.06 24.43 -11.43
C ARG A 20 1.34 23.88 -11.70
N ASN A 21 1.89 24.11 -12.90
CA ASN A 21 3.26 23.71 -13.21
C ASN A 21 4.25 24.34 -12.20
N GLY A 22 5.22 23.53 -11.75
CA GLY A 22 6.19 23.93 -10.72
C GLY A 22 5.64 23.97 -9.28
N ARG A 23 4.33 23.73 -9.05
CA ARG A 23 3.75 23.66 -7.69
C ARG A 23 3.80 22.27 -7.07
N TYR A 24 3.99 21.24 -7.88
CA TYR A 24 4.05 19.86 -7.41
C TYR A 24 5.39 19.55 -6.74
N GLY A 25 5.35 19.25 -5.44
CA GLY A 25 6.52 18.91 -4.64
C GLY A 25 7.08 17.50 -4.88
N GLY A 26 8.01 17.07 -4.05
CA GLY A 26 8.60 15.72 -4.04
C GLY A 26 9.87 15.58 -4.89
N GLN A 27 10.83 14.80 -4.38
CA GLN A 27 12.21 14.70 -4.93
C GLN A 27 12.37 13.63 -6.03
N ALA A 28 11.27 12.92 -6.35
CA ALA A 28 11.26 11.84 -7.33
C ALA A 28 10.98 12.35 -8.75
N GLY A 29 12.05 12.68 -9.47
CA GLY A 29 12.06 12.84 -10.92
C GLY A 29 11.66 14.24 -11.34
N SER A 30 11.85 14.56 -12.62
CA SER A 30 11.29 15.78 -13.18
C SER A 30 9.78 15.65 -13.28
N LYS A 31 9.07 16.73 -12.99
CA LYS A 31 7.62 16.80 -12.98
C LYS A 31 7.17 18.03 -13.76
N GLU A 32 6.02 17.94 -14.39
CA GLU A 32 5.45 19.02 -15.18
C GLU A 32 3.94 19.04 -15.01
N GLY A 33 3.38 20.22 -14.78
CA GLY A 33 1.93 20.43 -14.77
C GLY A 33 1.42 20.70 -16.18
N ILE A 34 0.43 19.94 -16.64
CA ILE A 34 -0.21 20.12 -17.95
C ILE A 34 -1.72 20.24 -17.80
N ILE A 35 -2.38 20.73 -18.85
CA ILE A 35 -3.83 20.64 -19.03
C ILE A 35 -4.13 19.49 -20.00
N PHE A 36 -4.97 18.56 -19.55
CA PHE A 36 -5.47 17.47 -20.38
C PHE A 36 -6.94 17.23 -20.04
N ASP A 37 -7.79 17.28 -21.07
CA ASP A 37 -9.25 17.17 -20.93
C ASP A 37 -9.82 18.18 -19.91
N ASP A 38 -9.44 19.45 -20.09
CA ASP A 38 -9.79 20.60 -19.22
C ASP A 38 -9.46 20.44 -17.73
N CYS A 39 -8.66 19.44 -17.37
CA CYS A 39 -8.23 19.15 -16.01
C CYS A 39 -6.72 19.41 -15.83
N ASN A 40 -6.28 19.72 -14.61
CA ASN A 40 -4.87 19.76 -14.27
C ASN A 40 -4.33 18.33 -14.09
N TRP A 41 -3.17 18.05 -14.67
CA TRP A 41 -2.46 16.78 -14.50
C TRP A 41 -1.00 17.03 -14.17
N ILE A 42 -0.43 16.16 -13.34
CA ILE A 42 1.00 16.07 -13.08
C ILE A 42 1.62 14.96 -13.93
N VAL A 43 2.46 15.33 -14.89
CA VAL A 43 3.30 14.39 -15.64
C VAL A 43 4.55 14.09 -14.83
N LYS A 44 4.80 12.81 -14.55
CA LYS A 44 6.03 12.32 -13.90
C LYS A 44 6.91 11.64 -14.94
N TYR A 45 8.13 12.14 -15.09
CA TYR A 45 9.11 11.59 -16.04
C TYR A 45 9.95 10.48 -15.40
N PRO A 46 10.41 9.49 -16.20
CA PRO A 46 11.35 8.51 -15.70
C PRO A 46 12.70 9.17 -15.36
N LYS A 47 13.31 8.80 -14.23
CA LYS A 47 14.65 9.27 -13.86
C LYS A 47 15.71 8.58 -14.70
N ASN A 48 16.74 9.34 -15.10
CA ASN A 48 17.92 8.78 -15.74
C ASN A 48 18.74 7.97 -14.72
N THR A 49 19.13 6.75 -15.06
CA THR A 49 19.92 5.85 -14.20
C THR A 49 21.41 5.90 -14.51
N ARG A 50 21.89 6.73 -15.47
CA ARG A 50 23.32 6.81 -15.87
C ARG A 50 24.34 7.02 -14.73
N ASN A 51 23.94 7.59 -13.60
CA ASN A 51 24.81 7.74 -12.42
C ASN A 51 24.71 6.58 -11.41
N MET A 52 23.88 5.57 -11.69
CA MET A 52 23.78 4.31 -10.95
C MET A 52 24.37 3.23 -11.86
N ASN A 53 25.52 2.67 -11.49
CA ASN A 53 26.33 1.72 -12.28
C ASN A 53 25.55 0.52 -12.84
N VAL A 54 24.76 0.71 -13.90
CA VAL A 54 23.99 -0.34 -14.59
C VAL A 54 23.92 0.01 -16.06
N ASN A 55 24.68 -0.71 -16.89
CA ASN A 55 24.56 -0.64 -18.33
C ASN A 55 23.25 -1.33 -18.79
N ASP A 56 22.68 -0.78 -19.86
CA ASP A 56 21.58 -1.30 -20.70
C ASP A 56 20.12 -0.99 -20.38
N MET A 57 19.81 -0.23 -19.32
CA MET A 57 18.59 0.60 -19.28
C MET A 57 18.85 1.94 -18.60
N SER A 58 18.83 3.03 -19.39
CA SER A 58 19.18 4.39 -18.93
C SER A 58 18.08 5.10 -18.12
N TYR A 59 16.97 4.42 -17.80
CA TYR A 59 15.85 5.02 -17.08
C TYR A 59 15.16 4.08 -16.09
N THR A 60 14.66 4.62 -14.97
CA THR A 60 13.81 3.89 -13.99
C THR A 60 12.42 3.63 -14.54
N THR A 61 11.78 2.52 -14.17
CA THR A 61 10.37 2.22 -14.52
C THR A 61 9.36 2.90 -13.57
N ALA A 62 9.75 3.94 -12.83
CA ALA A 62 8.90 4.59 -11.83
C ALA A 62 7.56 5.11 -12.39
N PRO A 63 7.47 5.71 -13.59
CA PRO A 63 6.18 6.08 -14.19
C PRO A 63 5.26 4.87 -14.42
N LEU A 64 5.82 3.77 -14.89
CA LEU A 64 5.08 2.53 -15.12
C LEU A 64 4.62 1.91 -13.79
N SER A 65 5.48 1.91 -12.77
CA SER A 65 5.11 1.47 -11.41
C SER A 65 3.99 2.30 -10.81
N GLU A 66 4.00 3.63 -11.02
CA GLU A 66 2.94 4.53 -10.58
C GLU A 66 1.61 4.16 -11.23
N PHE A 67 1.61 3.98 -12.55
CA PHE A 67 0.43 3.59 -13.32
C PHE A 67 -0.10 2.23 -12.84
N ILE A 68 0.74 1.19 -12.83
CA ILE A 68 0.31 -0.17 -12.47
C ILE A 68 -0.14 -0.25 -11.01
N GLY A 69 0.64 0.34 -10.09
CA GLY A 69 0.31 0.32 -8.67
C GLY A 69 -1.03 1.01 -8.39
N SER A 70 -1.26 2.17 -9.01
CA SER A 70 -2.52 2.91 -8.84
C SER A 70 -3.72 2.15 -9.40
N HIS A 71 -3.59 1.56 -10.59
CA HIS A 71 -4.67 0.75 -11.17
C HIS A 71 -4.94 -0.53 -10.37
N ILE A 72 -3.94 -1.14 -9.73
CA ILE A 72 -4.18 -2.27 -8.82
C ILE A 72 -4.99 -1.85 -7.60
N TYR A 73 -4.68 -0.72 -6.97
CA TYR A 73 -5.53 -0.18 -5.90
C TYR A 73 -6.98 0.06 -6.39
N GLN A 74 -7.16 0.61 -7.59
CA GLN A 74 -8.49 0.81 -8.19
C GLN A 74 -9.23 -0.50 -8.46
N ILE A 75 -8.55 -1.53 -8.99
CA ILE A 75 -9.12 -2.87 -9.21
C ILE A 75 -9.58 -3.50 -7.88
N LEU A 76 -8.84 -3.23 -6.79
CA LEU A 76 -9.19 -3.63 -5.43
C LEU A 76 -10.26 -2.72 -4.80
N GLY A 77 -10.80 -1.73 -5.51
CA GLY A 77 -11.90 -0.87 -5.06
C GLY A 77 -11.48 0.29 -4.15
N TYR A 78 -10.21 0.65 -4.10
CA TYR A 78 -9.71 1.75 -3.29
C TYR A 78 -9.76 3.08 -4.05
N ASP A 79 -10.23 4.12 -3.37
CA ASP A 79 -10.12 5.50 -3.85
C ASP A 79 -8.65 5.88 -4.06
N THR A 80 -8.30 6.16 -5.31
CA THR A 80 -6.93 6.26 -5.81
C THR A 80 -6.89 7.29 -6.92
N HIS A 81 -5.86 8.13 -6.95
CA HIS A 81 -5.71 9.15 -7.98
C HIS A 81 -5.80 8.56 -9.40
N GLU A 82 -6.42 9.30 -10.32
CA GLU A 82 -6.53 8.85 -11.71
C GLU A 82 -5.16 8.93 -12.39
N THR A 83 -4.78 7.87 -13.11
CA THR A 83 -3.49 7.84 -13.84
C THR A 83 -3.68 7.32 -15.26
N ILE A 84 -2.94 7.91 -16.20
CA ILE A 84 -2.86 7.50 -17.60
C ILE A 84 -1.39 7.36 -18.03
N LEU A 85 -1.12 6.42 -18.94
CA LEU A 85 0.15 6.39 -19.67
C LEU A 85 0.12 7.41 -20.81
N GLY A 86 1.23 8.10 -21.02
CA GLY A 86 1.35 9.09 -22.08
C GLY A 86 2.73 9.08 -22.74
N PHE A 87 2.79 9.75 -23.88
CA PHE A 87 4.03 10.11 -24.56
C PHE A 87 4.19 11.62 -24.51
N ARG A 88 5.31 12.08 -23.94
CA ARG A 88 5.64 13.50 -23.85
C ARG A 88 7.14 13.72 -23.86
N ASN A 89 7.63 14.69 -24.63
CA ASN A 89 9.04 15.05 -24.76
C ASN A 89 9.93 13.83 -25.07
N ASP A 90 9.51 13.05 -26.07
CA ASP A 90 10.18 11.82 -26.54
C ASP A 90 10.31 10.70 -25.48
N LYS A 91 9.44 10.71 -24.46
CA LYS A 91 9.46 9.75 -23.35
C LYS A 91 8.08 9.16 -23.07
N ILE A 92 8.07 7.91 -22.65
CA ILE A 92 6.92 7.30 -21.97
C ILE A 92 6.86 7.85 -20.55
N VAL A 93 5.70 8.39 -20.18
CA VAL A 93 5.42 9.06 -18.92
C VAL A 93 4.13 8.53 -18.30
N VAL A 94 3.93 8.86 -17.04
CA VAL A 94 2.63 8.74 -16.38
C VAL A 94 2.12 10.16 -16.11
N ALA A 95 0.87 10.41 -16.45
CA ALA A 95 0.16 11.60 -15.99
C ALA A 95 -0.80 11.18 -14.89
N CYS A 96 -0.76 11.87 -13.75
CA CYS A 96 -1.68 11.69 -12.64
C CYS A 96 -2.60 12.90 -12.58
N LYS A 97 -3.92 12.70 -12.50
CA LYS A 97 -4.87 13.81 -12.43
C LYS A 97 -4.71 14.50 -11.09
N ASP A 98 -4.70 15.83 -11.12
CA ASP A 98 -4.69 16.62 -9.89
C ASP A 98 -6.05 16.48 -9.21
N PHE A 99 -6.06 15.86 -8.04
CA PHE A 99 -7.26 15.68 -7.22
C PHE A 99 -7.51 16.87 -6.26
N CYS A 100 -6.64 17.88 -6.28
CA CYS A 100 -6.85 19.13 -5.54
C CYS A 100 -7.44 20.17 -6.50
N ASP A 101 -8.63 20.70 -6.21
CA ASP A 101 -9.13 21.92 -6.86
C ASP A 101 -8.61 23.17 -6.12
N ASP A 102 -9.11 24.36 -6.44
CA ASP A 102 -8.66 25.61 -5.80
C ASP A 102 -9.15 25.78 -4.35
N TYR A 103 -10.01 24.86 -3.89
CA TYR A 103 -10.60 24.86 -2.54
C TYR A 103 -10.21 23.62 -1.73
N THR A 104 -9.38 22.74 -2.29
CA THR A 104 -8.99 21.47 -1.70
C THR A 104 -7.48 21.42 -1.50
N ASP A 105 -7.04 21.31 -0.26
CA ASP A 105 -5.63 21.18 0.08
C ASP A 105 -5.28 19.73 0.43
N LEU A 106 -4.20 19.21 -0.15
CA LEU A 106 -3.56 18.00 0.36
C LEU A 106 -2.75 18.31 1.62
N ARG A 107 -3.05 17.60 2.71
CA ARG A 107 -2.33 17.62 3.98
C ARG A 107 -1.67 16.27 4.20
N GLU A 108 -0.40 16.18 3.81
CA GLU A 108 0.42 14.97 3.97
C GLU A 108 0.65 14.67 5.45
N ILE A 109 0.79 13.40 5.82
CA ILE A 109 1.04 12.98 7.21
C ILE A 109 2.25 13.69 7.83
N ARG A 110 3.32 13.92 7.04
CA ARG A 110 4.52 14.62 7.52
C ARG A 110 4.23 16.04 8.02
N THR A 111 3.20 16.69 7.49
CA THR A 111 2.77 18.02 7.93
C THR A 111 1.83 17.94 9.13
N LEU A 112 0.92 16.96 9.13
CA LEU A 112 -0.06 16.76 10.20
C LEU A 112 0.58 16.32 11.52
N LYS A 113 1.74 15.64 11.46
CA LYS A 113 2.52 15.27 12.65
C LYS A 113 3.05 16.46 13.45
N ASN A 114 3.13 17.66 12.88
CA ASN A 114 3.64 18.86 13.55
C ASN A 114 2.63 19.53 14.49
N VAL A 115 1.42 18.98 14.62
CA VAL A 115 0.36 19.53 15.48
C VAL A 115 0.70 19.32 16.96
N TYR A 116 0.59 20.38 17.76
CA TYR A 116 0.73 20.31 19.21
C TYR A 116 -0.54 19.76 19.88
N ASN A 117 -0.36 18.83 20.82
CA ASN A 117 -1.38 18.38 21.74
C ASN A 117 -0.68 17.82 22.99
N SER A 118 -1.10 18.25 24.18
CA SER A 118 -0.41 17.90 25.43
C SER A 118 -0.45 16.41 25.77
N GLU A 119 -1.54 15.71 25.44
CA GLU A 119 -1.62 14.26 25.65
C GLU A 119 -0.80 13.51 24.60
N LEU A 120 -0.83 13.94 23.34
CA LEU A 120 0.03 13.40 22.29
C LEU A 120 1.51 13.50 22.66
N GLU A 121 1.97 14.67 23.11
CA GLU A 121 3.36 14.91 23.55
C GLU A 121 3.74 13.96 24.68
N LYS A 122 2.91 13.87 25.72
CA LYS A 122 3.10 12.92 26.83
C LYS A 122 3.20 11.47 26.37
N GLN A 123 2.33 11.04 25.45
CA GLN A 123 2.32 9.66 24.93
C GLN A 123 3.56 9.38 24.08
N LEU A 124 4.01 10.33 23.26
CA LEU A 124 5.26 10.22 22.52
C LEU A 124 6.47 10.11 23.47
N ASP A 125 6.51 10.90 24.55
CA ASP A 125 7.58 10.83 25.55
C ASP A 125 7.63 9.49 26.28
N ILE A 126 6.46 8.98 26.73
CA ILE A 126 6.36 7.68 27.41
C ILE A 126 6.83 6.55 26.49
N GLU A 127 6.41 6.57 25.24
CA GLU A 127 6.54 5.42 24.35
C GLU A 127 7.84 5.43 23.53
N LEU A 128 8.44 6.60 23.30
CA LEU A 128 9.62 6.78 22.46
C LEU A 128 10.80 7.45 23.18
N GLY A 129 10.63 7.94 24.41
CA GLY A 129 11.69 8.58 25.19
C GLY A 129 12.32 9.80 24.50
N GLY A 130 11.54 10.53 23.70
CA GLY A 130 12.01 11.67 22.90
C GLY A 130 12.77 11.31 21.62
N SER A 131 12.88 10.03 21.25
CA SER A 131 13.47 9.61 19.98
C SER A 131 12.46 9.78 18.85
N THR A 132 12.73 10.72 17.94
CA THR A 132 11.91 10.94 16.73
C THR A 132 12.47 10.12 15.57
N GLY A 133 11.59 9.66 14.67
CA GLY A 133 11.99 8.87 13.52
C GLY A 133 13.03 9.57 12.64
N SER A 134 13.92 8.79 12.02
CA SER A 134 14.91 9.33 11.06
C SER A 134 14.22 9.88 9.80
N ALA A 135 14.86 10.82 9.09
CA ALA A 135 14.36 11.35 7.81
C ALA A 135 14.10 10.30 6.72
N HIS A 136 14.62 9.07 6.87
CA HIS A 136 14.55 8.00 5.88
C HIS A 136 13.68 6.82 6.29
N MET A 137 12.99 6.86 7.43
CA MET A 137 12.19 5.75 7.93
C MET A 137 11.04 6.27 8.79
N VAL A 138 9.84 5.74 8.59
CA VAL A 138 8.67 6.03 9.43
C VAL A 138 8.72 5.13 10.66
N GLU A 139 8.87 5.70 11.85
CA GLU A 139 8.73 4.94 13.10
C GLU A 139 7.25 4.56 13.28
N LEU A 140 6.95 3.27 13.20
CA LEU A 140 5.59 2.76 13.15
C LEU A 140 4.83 3.12 14.43
N LYS A 141 5.48 2.96 15.58
CA LYS A 141 4.89 3.25 16.89
C LYS A 141 4.51 4.73 17.02
N GLU A 142 5.38 5.63 16.58
CA GLU A 142 5.13 7.08 16.52
C GLU A 142 3.89 7.39 15.66
N LEU A 143 3.80 6.78 14.48
CA LEU A 143 2.67 6.99 13.56
C LEU A 143 1.34 6.50 14.17
N LEU A 144 1.33 5.33 14.82
CA LEU A 144 0.14 4.80 15.49
C LEU A 144 -0.31 5.72 16.65
N ILE A 145 0.63 6.27 17.42
CA ILE A 145 0.35 7.25 18.48
C ILE A 145 -0.28 8.52 17.88
N HIS A 146 0.27 9.03 16.78
CA HIS A 146 -0.32 10.17 16.08
C HIS A 146 -1.75 9.87 15.60
N MET A 147 -2.02 8.72 14.98
CA MET A 147 -3.38 8.39 14.55
C MET A 147 -4.36 8.28 15.73
N LYS A 148 -3.88 7.97 16.93
CA LYS A 148 -4.72 7.87 18.13
C LYS A 148 -4.96 9.21 18.83
N TYR A 149 -3.94 10.07 18.94
CA TYR A 149 -3.99 11.27 19.80
C TYR A 149 -3.85 12.61 19.07
N ASN A 150 -3.39 12.63 17.81
CA ASN A 150 -3.37 13.86 17.02
C ASN A 150 -4.82 14.29 16.76
N PRO A 151 -5.24 15.51 17.15
CA PRO A 151 -6.63 15.93 17.10
C PRO A 151 -7.22 15.96 15.69
N THR A 152 -6.39 16.12 14.66
CA THR A 152 -6.83 16.04 13.26
C THR A 152 -6.95 14.59 12.82
N LEU A 153 -5.92 13.78 13.03
CA LEU A 153 -5.91 12.39 12.56
C LEU A 153 -6.94 11.51 13.29
N SER A 154 -7.06 11.67 14.61
CA SER A 154 -7.99 10.89 15.43
C SER A 154 -9.46 11.20 15.15
N SER A 155 -9.73 12.34 14.50
CA SER A 155 -11.08 12.71 14.05
C SER A 155 -11.52 11.97 12.79
N ILE A 156 -10.61 11.28 12.09
CA ILE A 156 -10.89 10.51 10.88
C ILE A 156 -11.18 9.05 11.25
N PRO A 157 -12.45 8.59 11.19
CA PRO A 157 -12.83 7.28 11.73
C PRO A 157 -12.04 6.12 11.12
N ASP A 158 -11.80 6.16 9.81
CA ASP A 158 -11.26 5.04 9.06
C ASP A 158 -9.75 5.16 8.79
N ILE A 159 -9.04 6.10 9.43
CA ILE A 159 -7.62 6.35 9.10
C ILE A 159 -6.72 5.15 9.41
N LYS A 160 -6.97 4.44 10.51
CA LYS A 160 -6.19 3.26 10.89
C LYS A 160 -6.49 2.08 9.98
N ASP A 161 -7.76 1.88 9.62
CA ASP A 161 -8.14 0.86 8.65
C ASP A 161 -7.49 1.13 7.29
N ARG A 162 -7.61 2.36 6.76
CA ARG A 162 -6.95 2.77 5.51
C ARG A 162 -5.44 2.56 5.56
N PHE A 163 -4.79 2.94 6.66
CA PHE A 163 -3.34 2.76 6.83
C PHE A 163 -2.94 1.29 6.73
N TRP A 164 -3.57 0.42 7.51
CA TRP A 164 -3.21 -1.00 7.53
C TRP A 164 -3.57 -1.74 6.24
N GLU A 165 -4.66 -1.35 5.58
CA GLU A 165 -5.01 -1.85 4.26
C GLU A 165 -3.96 -1.47 3.21
N CYS A 166 -3.50 -0.20 3.22
CA CYS A 166 -2.38 0.24 2.39
C CYS A 166 -1.11 -0.57 2.70
N VAL A 167 -0.79 -0.86 3.97
CA VAL A 167 0.37 -1.70 4.32
C VAL A 167 0.29 -3.10 3.68
N VAL A 168 -0.89 -3.72 3.66
CA VAL A 168 -1.08 -5.04 3.05
C VAL A 168 -0.97 -4.97 1.51
N ILE A 169 -1.56 -3.95 0.89
CA ILE A 169 -1.50 -3.78 -0.58
C ILE A 169 -0.10 -3.38 -1.03
N ASP A 170 0.57 -2.47 -0.32
CA ASP A 170 1.95 -2.06 -0.58
C ASP A 170 2.91 -3.26 -0.44
N ALA A 171 2.67 -4.16 0.52
CA ALA A 171 3.38 -5.43 0.59
C ALA A 171 3.13 -6.29 -0.67
N PHE A 172 1.89 -6.39 -1.14
CA PHE A 172 1.55 -7.13 -2.36
C PHE A 172 2.25 -6.59 -3.62
N ILE A 173 2.23 -5.27 -3.85
CA ILE A 173 2.83 -4.61 -5.03
C ILE A 173 4.32 -4.27 -4.87
N ASN A 174 4.91 -4.60 -3.72
CA ASN A 174 6.30 -4.27 -3.36
C ASN A 174 6.61 -2.78 -3.35
N ASN A 175 5.73 -1.97 -2.77
CA ASN A 175 6.00 -0.55 -2.55
C ASN A 175 6.83 -0.35 -1.28
N ASN A 176 8.08 0.07 -1.46
CA ASN A 176 9.05 0.24 -0.38
C ASN A 176 9.21 1.69 0.11
N ASP A 177 8.43 2.63 -0.42
CA ASP A 177 8.55 4.07 -0.12
C ASP A 177 7.19 4.73 0.22
N ARG A 178 6.27 4.02 0.90
CA ARG A 178 5.11 4.63 1.56
C ARG A 178 5.54 5.40 2.82
N ASN A 179 6.24 6.52 2.65
CA ASN A 179 6.62 7.42 3.73
C ASN A 179 5.52 8.45 4.06
N ASN A 180 5.70 9.25 5.10
CA ASN A 180 4.73 10.24 5.59
C ASN A 180 4.38 11.37 4.58
N GLY A 181 5.11 11.50 3.46
CA GLY A 181 4.75 12.40 2.35
C GLY A 181 3.84 11.76 1.30
N ASN A 182 3.72 10.43 1.30
CA ASN A 182 3.10 9.68 0.19
C ASN A 182 1.68 9.22 0.51
N TRP A 183 1.05 9.85 1.50
CA TRP A 183 -0.36 9.72 1.86
C TRP A 183 -0.74 10.85 2.84
N GLY A 184 -2.04 11.08 3.02
CA GLY A 184 -2.53 12.16 3.86
C GLY A 184 -4.03 12.33 3.80
N LEU A 185 -4.47 13.54 4.12
CA LEU A 185 -5.86 13.96 4.13
C LEU A 185 -6.09 15.06 3.09
N LEU A 186 -7.33 15.18 2.62
CA LEU A 186 -7.80 16.39 1.95
C LEU A 186 -8.46 17.30 2.97
N PHE A 187 -8.24 18.60 2.84
CA PHE A 187 -8.93 19.63 3.58
C PHE A 187 -9.78 20.47 2.62
N LYS A 188 -11.10 20.42 2.79
CA LYS A 188 -12.08 21.15 1.97
C LYS A 188 -13.24 21.63 2.85
N ASP A 189 -13.66 22.87 2.69
CA ASP A 189 -14.80 23.47 3.41
C ASP A 189 -14.74 23.27 4.94
N GLY A 190 -13.54 23.40 5.52
CA GLY A 190 -13.32 23.25 6.96
C GLY A 190 -13.31 21.80 7.47
N LYS A 191 -13.36 20.81 6.59
CA LYS A 191 -13.44 19.39 6.95
C LYS A 191 -12.27 18.61 6.36
N TYR A 192 -11.83 17.61 7.12
CA TYR A 192 -10.82 16.65 6.70
C TYR A 192 -11.47 15.36 6.21
N SER A 193 -10.92 14.79 5.13
CA SER A 193 -11.25 13.45 4.64
C SER A 193 -9.98 12.73 4.22
N LEU A 194 -10.04 11.40 4.08
CA LEU A 194 -8.91 10.66 3.50
C LEU A 194 -8.62 11.17 2.08
N ALA A 195 -7.34 11.35 1.76
CA ALA A 195 -6.94 11.55 0.37
C ALA A 195 -7.04 10.22 -0.41
N PRO A 196 -7.24 10.28 -1.73
CA PRO A 196 -7.02 9.12 -2.60
C PRO A 196 -5.63 8.54 -2.35
N VAL A 197 -5.43 7.25 -2.60
CA VAL A 197 -4.07 6.69 -2.65
C VAL A 197 -3.31 7.34 -3.81
N PHE A 198 -2.09 7.82 -3.56
CA PHE A 198 -1.23 8.45 -4.57
C PHE A 198 0.24 8.06 -4.35
N ASP A 199 1.11 8.36 -5.31
CA ASP A 199 2.56 8.09 -5.26
C ASP A 199 2.93 6.60 -5.09
N ASN A 200 2.44 5.78 -6.02
CA ASN A 200 2.77 4.35 -6.12
C ASN A 200 4.03 4.09 -6.96
N GLY A 201 4.74 5.13 -7.39
CA GLY A 201 5.91 5.02 -8.25
C GLY A 201 7.04 4.14 -7.72
N ALA A 202 7.13 3.90 -6.41
CA ALA A 202 8.14 3.04 -5.77
C ALA A 202 7.79 1.54 -5.74
N ALA A 203 6.64 1.15 -6.28
CA ALA A 203 6.24 -0.26 -6.44
C ALA A 203 7.09 -1.02 -7.48
N PHE A 204 6.97 -2.34 -7.48
CA PHE A 204 7.51 -3.23 -8.52
C PHE A 204 9.02 -3.19 -8.77
N SER A 205 9.81 -2.83 -7.75
CA SER A 205 11.27 -2.77 -7.87
C SER A 205 11.73 -1.88 -9.04
N ASN A 206 11.16 -0.68 -9.12
CA ASN A 206 11.27 0.27 -10.24
C ASN A 206 12.70 0.72 -10.65
N LYS A 207 13.72 0.32 -9.89
CA LYS A 207 15.14 0.61 -10.14
C LYS A 207 15.90 -0.61 -10.72
N LEU A 208 15.26 -1.76 -10.85
CA LEU A 208 15.87 -2.99 -11.37
C LEU A 208 15.97 -2.92 -12.89
N SER A 209 17.14 -3.22 -13.47
CA SER A 209 17.33 -3.24 -14.92
C SER A 209 16.67 -4.46 -15.59
N ASP A 210 16.51 -4.43 -16.91
CA ASP A 210 15.89 -5.54 -17.65
C ASP A 210 16.77 -6.80 -17.60
N GLU A 211 18.09 -6.64 -17.64
CA GLU A 211 19.04 -7.77 -17.55
C GLU A 211 18.88 -8.48 -16.21
N LYS A 212 18.71 -7.71 -15.12
CA LYS A 212 18.46 -8.26 -13.79
C LYS A 212 17.10 -8.93 -13.67
N VAL A 213 16.09 -8.38 -14.34
CA VAL A 213 14.77 -9.03 -14.43
C VAL A 213 14.88 -10.39 -15.12
N ILE A 214 15.55 -10.46 -16.26
CA ILE A 214 15.78 -11.71 -17.00
C ILE A 214 16.60 -12.70 -16.15
N GLU A 215 17.66 -12.23 -15.50
CA GLU A 215 18.46 -13.04 -14.57
C GLU A 215 17.59 -13.65 -13.45
N PHE A 216 16.70 -12.86 -12.85
CA PHE A 216 15.84 -13.33 -11.78
C PHE A 216 14.79 -14.30 -12.30
N LEU A 217 14.14 -14.03 -13.44
CA LEU A 217 13.18 -14.97 -14.03
C LEU A 217 13.79 -16.33 -14.38
N ASN A 218 15.06 -16.36 -14.78
CA ASN A 218 15.80 -17.59 -15.06
C ASN A 218 16.37 -18.28 -13.79
N ASN A 219 16.20 -17.68 -12.61
CA ASN A 219 16.69 -18.22 -11.34
C ASN A 219 15.61 -18.10 -10.25
N PRO A 220 14.83 -19.17 -10.00
CA PRO A 220 13.74 -19.17 -9.04
C PRO A 220 14.12 -18.70 -7.62
N ASP A 221 15.33 -19.03 -7.16
CA ASP A 221 15.80 -18.63 -5.84
C ASP A 221 16.07 -17.13 -5.75
N LYS A 222 16.69 -16.53 -6.79
CA LYS A 222 16.90 -15.08 -6.87
C LYS A 222 15.59 -14.31 -7.00
N LEU A 223 14.67 -14.79 -7.84
CA LEU A 223 13.33 -14.21 -7.96
C LEU A 223 12.62 -14.22 -6.61
N ARG A 224 12.63 -15.37 -5.93
CA ARG A 224 12.06 -15.55 -4.60
C ARG A 224 12.71 -14.62 -3.59
N GLN A 225 14.04 -14.55 -3.52
CA GLN A 225 14.75 -13.70 -2.59
C GLN A 225 14.42 -12.22 -2.81
N SER A 226 14.46 -11.75 -4.06
CA SER A 226 14.13 -10.35 -4.39
C SER A 226 12.67 -10.00 -4.08
N SER A 227 11.76 -10.98 -4.23
CA SER A 227 10.34 -10.76 -3.99
C SER A 227 9.98 -10.73 -2.50
N LEU A 228 10.68 -11.48 -1.64
CA LEU A 228 10.32 -11.66 -0.23
C LEU A 228 11.13 -10.81 0.76
N ASN A 229 12.36 -10.42 0.40
CA ASN A 229 13.28 -9.69 1.26
C ASN A 229 13.34 -8.20 0.90
N THR A 230 12.18 -7.58 0.72
CA THR A 230 12.10 -6.12 0.50
C THR A 230 11.76 -5.41 1.80
N ASP A 231 12.48 -4.32 2.06
CA ASP A 231 12.20 -3.40 3.17
C ASP A 231 10.94 -2.59 2.90
N THR A 232 10.17 -2.35 3.96
CA THR A 232 9.12 -1.34 3.96
C THR A 232 9.70 0.04 4.32
N SER A 233 8.88 1.07 4.25
CA SER A 233 9.24 2.40 4.75
C SER A 233 9.19 2.51 6.28
N TYR A 234 8.67 1.48 6.95
CA TYR A 234 8.39 1.48 8.37
C TYR A 234 9.51 0.79 9.16
N GLY A 235 9.71 1.25 10.40
CA GLY A 235 10.58 0.60 11.36
C GLY A 235 10.01 0.60 12.76
N ILE A 236 10.65 -0.18 13.62
CA ILE A 236 10.42 -0.22 15.05
C ILE A 236 11.76 -0.02 15.75
N ASN A 237 11.84 0.94 16.67
CA ASN A 237 13.05 1.25 17.44
C ASN A 237 14.28 1.49 16.54
N GLY A 238 14.11 2.25 15.45
CA GLY A 238 15.20 2.54 14.53
C GLY A 238 15.57 1.41 13.55
N HIS A 239 14.91 0.24 13.62
CA HIS A 239 15.16 -0.88 12.73
C HIS A 239 14.05 -1.03 11.68
N ARG A 240 14.41 -0.99 10.40
CA ARG A 240 13.48 -1.20 9.29
C ARG A 240 12.84 -2.59 9.35
N LEU A 241 11.55 -2.62 9.04
CA LEU A 241 10.78 -3.84 8.86
C LEU A 241 10.82 -4.26 7.40
N THR A 242 11.23 -5.51 7.15
CA THR A 242 10.93 -6.17 5.87
C THR A 242 9.44 -6.48 5.78
N ILE A 243 8.91 -6.65 4.57
CA ILE A 243 7.51 -7.09 4.36
C ILE A 243 7.19 -8.33 5.21
N SER A 244 8.09 -9.32 5.22
CA SER A 244 7.93 -10.54 6.03
C SER A 244 7.93 -10.29 7.53
N LYS A 245 8.68 -9.29 8.04
CA LYS A 245 8.66 -8.90 9.46
C LYS A 245 7.41 -8.11 9.81
N MET A 246 6.99 -7.19 8.94
CA MET A 246 5.75 -6.41 9.09
C MET A 246 4.54 -7.36 9.21
N MET A 247 4.43 -8.35 8.33
CA MET A 247 3.33 -9.32 8.36
C MET A 247 3.38 -10.30 9.55
N LYS A 248 4.43 -10.27 10.37
CA LYS A 248 4.53 -11.06 11.61
C LYS A 248 4.15 -10.28 12.87
N LEU A 249 3.90 -8.97 12.76
CA LEU A 249 3.48 -8.17 13.91
C LEU A 249 2.17 -8.72 14.48
N GLU A 250 2.09 -8.67 15.81
CA GLU A 250 0.90 -9.03 16.59
C GLU A 250 0.13 -7.74 16.86
N ASP A 251 -0.67 -7.35 15.89
CA ASP A 251 -1.50 -6.15 15.91
C ASP A 251 -2.88 -6.48 15.33
N ASP A 252 -3.94 -6.15 16.07
CA ASP A 252 -5.31 -6.51 15.71
C ASP A 252 -5.82 -5.72 14.50
N ASP A 253 -5.41 -4.45 14.35
CA ASP A 253 -5.80 -3.62 13.22
C ASP A 253 -5.13 -4.14 11.93
N LEU A 254 -3.86 -4.55 11.99
CA LEU A 254 -3.18 -5.27 10.90
C LEU A 254 -3.88 -6.59 10.58
N ASN A 255 -4.23 -7.39 11.59
CA ASN A 255 -4.93 -8.67 11.38
C ASN A 255 -6.27 -8.46 10.68
N ASN A 256 -7.01 -7.41 11.05
CA ASN A 256 -8.28 -7.04 10.42
C ASN A 256 -8.08 -6.62 8.96
N ALA A 257 -7.06 -5.81 8.66
CA ALA A 257 -6.72 -5.47 7.28
C ALA A 257 -6.35 -6.72 6.45
N VAL A 258 -5.56 -7.65 6.99
CA VAL A 258 -5.22 -8.91 6.30
C VAL A 258 -6.48 -9.73 6.00
N LEU A 259 -7.41 -9.84 6.96
CA LEU A 259 -8.67 -10.57 6.79
C LEU A 259 -9.57 -9.98 5.69
N ARG A 260 -9.52 -8.66 5.47
CA ARG A 260 -10.29 -7.99 4.42
C ARG A 260 -9.59 -8.04 3.07
N VAL A 261 -8.30 -7.69 3.04
CA VAL A 261 -7.57 -7.40 1.80
C VAL A 261 -7.07 -8.66 1.11
N VAL A 262 -6.55 -9.65 1.84
CA VAL A 262 -5.94 -10.83 1.20
C VAL A 262 -6.95 -11.65 0.40
N PRO A 263 -8.17 -11.95 0.91
CA PRO A 263 -9.20 -12.59 0.09
C PRO A 263 -9.58 -11.79 -1.16
N LEU A 264 -9.66 -10.46 -1.03
CA LEU A 264 -9.98 -9.56 -2.14
C LEU A 264 -8.89 -9.58 -3.23
N ILE A 265 -7.61 -9.56 -2.84
CA ILE A 265 -6.49 -9.73 -3.78
C ILE A 265 -6.61 -11.06 -4.53
N LYS A 266 -6.90 -12.16 -3.83
CA LYS A 266 -7.09 -13.48 -4.46
C LYS A 266 -8.22 -13.47 -5.48
N GLU A 267 -9.36 -12.87 -5.13
CA GLU A 267 -10.51 -12.73 -6.02
C GLU A 267 -10.13 -11.94 -7.29
N LYS A 268 -9.43 -10.81 -7.12
CA LYS A 268 -9.08 -9.89 -8.22
C LYS A 268 -7.78 -10.24 -8.96
N MET A 269 -7.06 -11.28 -8.56
CA MET A 269 -5.75 -11.61 -9.13
C MET A 269 -5.80 -11.80 -10.66
N LYS A 270 -6.89 -12.40 -11.17
CA LYS A 270 -7.09 -12.56 -12.61
C LYS A 270 -7.24 -11.21 -13.32
N ASP A 271 -8.01 -10.30 -12.74
CA ASP A 271 -8.25 -8.96 -13.30
C ASP A 271 -6.95 -8.14 -13.29
N ILE A 272 -6.16 -8.24 -12.21
CA ILE A 272 -4.84 -7.62 -12.10
C ILE A 272 -3.88 -8.14 -13.17
N ASN A 273 -3.80 -9.46 -13.37
CA ASN A 273 -2.95 -10.05 -14.39
C ASN A 273 -3.39 -9.62 -15.80
N ASN A 274 -4.69 -9.68 -16.09
CA ASN A 274 -5.24 -9.22 -17.37
C ASN A 274 -4.93 -7.74 -17.63
N PHE A 275 -5.01 -6.90 -16.60
CA PHE A 275 -4.66 -5.48 -16.70
C PHE A 275 -3.19 -5.29 -17.11
N ILE A 276 -2.26 -5.98 -16.45
CA ILE A 276 -0.82 -5.90 -16.78
C ILE A 276 -0.54 -6.44 -18.20
N ASP A 277 -1.19 -7.55 -18.57
CA ASP A 277 -1.02 -8.18 -19.88
C ASP A 277 -1.47 -7.25 -21.02
N ASN A 278 -2.52 -6.46 -20.78
CA ASN A 278 -3.08 -5.51 -21.74
C ASN A 278 -2.29 -4.21 -21.91
N ILE A 279 -1.21 -3.98 -21.14
CA ILE A 279 -0.31 -2.84 -21.37
C ILE A 279 0.47 -3.10 -22.67
N PRO A 280 0.44 -2.21 -23.68
CA PRO A 280 1.20 -2.41 -24.91
C PRO A 280 2.71 -2.41 -24.62
N GLU A 281 3.48 -3.23 -25.35
CA GLU A 281 4.93 -3.34 -25.12
C GLU A 281 5.71 -2.15 -25.68
N THR A 282 5.19 -1.54 -26.75
CA THR A 282 5.83 -0.42 -27.44
C THR A 282 4.83 0.68 -27.80
N TYR A 283 5.34 1.89 -27.96
CA TYR A 283 4.61 3.05 -28.49
C TYR A 283 5.59 4.04 -29.12
N ARG A 284 5.35 4.44 -30.38
CA ARG A 284 6.23 5.36 -31.15
C ARG A 284 7.72 4.99 -31.03
N ASP A 285 8.03 3.72 -31.29
CA ASP A 285 9.38 3.14 -31.22
C ASP A 285 10.05 3.15 -29.83
N LYS A 286 9.31 3.52 -28.78
CA LYS A 286 9.76 3.41 -27.39
C LYS A 286 9.20 2.15 -26.75
N ILE A 287 10.02 1.50 -25.93
CA ILE A 287 9.57 0.42 -25.04
C ILE A 287 8.76 1.04 -23.90
N VAL A 288 7.57 0.49 -23.68
CA VAL A 288 6.68 0.85 -22.57
C VAL A 288 6.90 -0.14 -21.42
N ILE A 289 6.79 -1.44 -21.72
CA ILE A 289 7.04 -2.55 -20.80
C ILE A 289 7.39 -3.80 -21.61
N SER A 290 8.43 -4.55 -21.25
CA SER A 290 8.76 -5.82 -21.92
C SER A 290 7.88 -6.96 -21.42
N THR A 291 7.80 -8.06 -22.20
CA THR A 291 7.12 -9.29 -21.77
C THR A 291 7.73 -9.84 -20.48
N GLU A 292 9.05 -9.85 -20.38
CA GLU A 292 9.78 -10.30 -19.19
C GLU A 292 9.45 -9.43 -17.97
N ARG A 293 9.31 -8.12 -18.15
CA ARG A 293 8.93 -7.21 -17.05
C ARG A 293 7.51 -7.50 -16.55
N LYS A 294 6.56 -7.77 -17.45
CA LYS A 294 5.20 -8.21 -17.07
C LYS A 294 5.24 -9.49 -16.25
N GLU A 295 5.98 -10.50 -16.73
CA GLU A 295 6.11 -11.79 -16.02
C GLU A 295 6.78 -11.62 -14.65
N PHE A 296 7.81 -10.79 -14.55
CA PHE A 296 8.48 -10.49 -13.28
C PHE A 296 7.52 -9.86 -12.25
N TYR A 297 6.68 -8.91 -12.68
CA TYR A 297 5.69 -8.29 -11.78
C TYR A 297 4.66 -9.31 -11.29
N LYS A 298 4.09 -10.10 -12.22
CA LYS A 298 3.10 -11.14 -11.88
C LYS A 298 3.69 -12.21 -10.96
N ALA A 299 4.90 -12.70 -11.26
CA ALA A 299 5.57 -13.72 -10.46
C ALA A 299 5.92 -13.21 -9.06
N GLY A 300 6.43 -11.98 -8.94
CA GLY A 300 6.74 -11.37 -7.65
C GLY A 300 5.49 -11.17 -6.78
N MET A 301 4.39 -10.69 -7.38
CA MET A 301 3.10 -10.54 -6.68
C MET A 301 2.58 -11.90 -6.19
N LYS A 302 2.61 -12.93 -7.05
CA LYS A 302 2.21 -14.29 -6.69
C LYS A 302 3.03 -14.82 -5.50
N LEU A 303 4.35 -14.67 -5.54
CA LEU A 303 5.23 -15.11 -4.46
C LEU A 303 4.91 -14.42 -3.13
N ARG A 304 4.68 -13.10 -3.13
CA ARG A 304 4.33 -12.36 -1.91
C ARG A 304 2.95 -12.74 -1.38
N LEU A 305 1.98 -12.93 -2.27
CA LEU A 305 0.64 -13.41 -1.90
C LEU A 305 0.74 -14.78 -1.21
N GLU A 306 1.27 -15.79 -1.89
CA GLU A 306 1.29 -17.18 -1.43
C GLU A 306 2.20 -17.37 -0.20
N GLN A 307 3.36 -16.71 -0.17
CA GLN A 307 4.39 -17.03 0.82
C GLN A 307 4.44 -16.09 2.02
N VAL A 308 3.73 -14.95 1.98
CA VAL A 308 3.69 -13.99 3.07
C VAL A 308 2.25 -13.71 3.49
N LEU A 309 1.43 -13.19 2.59
CA LEU A 309 0.11 -12.67 2.93
C LEU A 309 -0.87 -13.79 3.28
N GLU A 310 -0.93 -14.84 2.47
CA GLU A 310 -1.77 -16.01 2.73
C GLU A 310 -1.35 -16.73 4.01
N LYS A 311 -0.05 -16.86 4.28
CA LYS A 311 0.43 -17.47 5.54
C LYS A 311 0.00 -16.69 6.78
N LYS A 312 0.01 -15.35 6.72
CA LYS A 312 -0.51 -14.50 7.81
C LYS A 312 -2.02 -14.68 7.95
N LEU A 313 -2.76 -14.69 6.84
CA LEU A 313 -4.21 -14.95 6.85
C LEU A 313 -4.54 -16.31 7.47
N GLU A 314 -3.86 -17.39 7.05
CA GLU A 314 -4.03 -18.74 7.60
C GLU A 314 -3.74 -18.79 9.09
N ARG A 315 -2.66 -18.15 9.55
CA ARG A 315 -2.33 -18.03 10.98
C ARG A 315 -3.49 -17.40 11.75
N ILE A 316 -4.00 -16.25 11.28
CA ILE A 316 -5.11 -15.53 11.93
C ILE A 316 -6.38 -16.40 12.00
N LEU A 317 -6.72 -17.08 10.90
CA LEU A 317 -7.91 -17.95 10.85
C LEU A 317 -7.78 -19.16 11.79
N ASN A 318 -6.59 -19.76 11.87
CA ASN A 318 -6.31 -20.88 12.77
C ASN A 318 -6.39 -20.46 14.24
N GLU A 319 -5.80 -19.32 14.61
CA GLU A 319 -5.89 -18.76 15.97
C GLU A 319 -7.36 -18.48 16.36
N LYS A 320 -8.15 -17.88 15.46
CA LYS A 320 -9.59 -17.66 15.69
C LYS A 320 -10.35 -18.97 15.89
N LYS A 321 -10.05 -20.01 15.08
CA LYS A 321 -10.69 -21.32 15.20
C LYS A 321 -10.35 -22.02 16.53
N GLN A 322 -9.09 -21.97 16.95
CA GLN A 322 -8.64 -22.50 18.24
C GLN A 322 -9.33 -21.79 19.40
N ASN A 323 -9.39 -20.46 19.38
CA ASN A 323 -10.09 -19.66 20.40
C ASN A 323 -11.57 -20.00 20.51
N ILE A 324 -12.26 -20.22 19.38
CA ILE A 324 -13.66 -20.66 19.37
C ILE A 324 -13.79 -22.06 19.99
N HIS A 325 -12.91 -22.99 19.63
CA HIS A 325 -12.91 -24.34 20.16
C HIS A 325 -12.74 -24.36 21.70
N SER A 326 -11.74 -23.64 22.21
CA SER A 326 -11.50 -23.52 23.66
C SER A 326 -12.68 -22.90 24.41
N ARG A 327 -13.37 -21.90 23.81
CA ARG A 327 -14.59 -21.32 24.39
C ARG A 327 -15.75 -22.31 24.43
N ILE A 328 -15.92 -23.12 23.39
CA ILE A 328 -16.95 -24.19 23.36
C ILE A 328 -16.65 -25.26 24.43
N GLU A 329 -15.40 -25.68 24.56
CA GLU A 329 -14.99 -26.64 25.60
C GLU A 329 -15.23 -26.10 27.01
N ALA A 330 -14.82 -24.85 27.28
CA ALA A 330 -15.08 -24.19 28.55
C ALA A 330 -16.59 -24.08 28.86
N ALA A 331 -17.43 -23.81 27.85
CA ALA A 331 -18.88 -23.77 28.01
C ALA A 331 -19.48 -25.16 28.32
N LYS A 332 -19.00 -26.22 27.67
CA LYS A 332 -19.41 -27.61 27.96
C LYS A 332 -19.08 -28.03 29.39
N VAL A 333 -17.89 -27.67 29.88
CA VAL A 333 -17.48 -27.94 31.27
C VAL A 333 -18.41 -27.21 32.24
N LYS A 334 -18.64 -25.90 32.06
CA LYS A 334 -19.56 -25.11 32.90
C LYS A 334 -20.99 -25.66 32.91
N GLN A 335 -21.49 -26.13 31.76
CA GLN A 335 -22.83 -26.72 31.67
C GLN A 335 -22.93 -28.05 32.43
N SER A 336 -21.89 -28.89 32.35
CA SER A 336 -21.80 -30.15 33.10
C SER A 336 -21.82 -29.91 34.62
N ASP A 337 -21.04 -28.94 35.10
CA ASP A 337 -20.99 -28.60 36.52
C ASP A 337 -22.31 -28.02 37.03
N CYS A 338 -22.93 -27.12 36.27
CA CYS A 338 -24.26 -26.60 36.59
C CYS A 338 -25.32 -27.72 36.65
N HIS A 339 -25.25 -28.71 35.76
CA HIS A 339 -26.18 -29.83 35.76
C HIS A 339 -25.98 -30.74 36.98
N LYS A 340 -24.73 -30.99 37.38
CA LYS A 340 -24.39 -31.73 38.62
C LYS A 340 -24.92 -31.03 39.87
N GLU A 341 -24.70 -29.72 40.02
CA GLU A 341 -25.22 -28.96 41.16
C GLU A 341 -26.74 -28.96 41.24
N SER A 342 -27.42 -28.87 40.09
CA SER A 342 -28.89 -28.92 40.05
C SER A 342 -29.45 -30.26 40.51
N LYS A 343 -28.79 -31.38 40.14
CA LYS A 343 -29.15 -32.73 40.61
C LYS A 343 -28.94 -32.86 42.11
N ILE A 344 -27.81 -32.38 42.65
CA ILE A 344 -27.53 -32.40 44.10
C ILE A 344 -28.60 -31.63 44.86
N ARG A 345 -28.94 -30.41 44.45
CA ARG A 345 -30.00 -29.61 45.08
C ARG A 345 -31.37 -30.28 45.05
N ASN A 346 -31.70 -30.99 43.97
CA ASN A 346 -32.96 -31.74 43.87
C ASN A 346 -32.97 -32.97 44.79
N ILE A 347 -31.85 -33.68 44.92
CA ILE A 347 -31.68 -34.79 45.87
C ILE A 347 -31.80 -34.27 47.31
N GLU A 348 -31.12 -33.18 47.67
CA GLU A 348 -31.21 -32.55 49.00
C GLU A 348 -32.63 -32.09 49.35
N LYS A 349 -33.38 -31.56 48.38
CA LYS A 349 -34.80 -31.20 48.57
C LYS A 349 -35.69 -32.42 48.79
N SER A 350 -35.40 -33.54 48.13
CA SER A 350 -36.15 -34.78 48.30
C SER A 350 -35.90 -35.46 49.65
N LEU A 351 -34.73 -35.23 50.27
CA LEU A 351 -34.38 -35.74 51.60
C LEU A 351 -35.02 -34.93 52.76
N LYS A 352 -35.58 -33.74 52.47
CA LYS A 352 -36.21 -32.85 53.45
C LYS A 352 -37.75 -32.91 53.45
N ARG A 353 -38.34 -33.78 52.63
CA ARG A 353 -39.76 -34.14 52.65
C ARG A 353 -39.88 -35.56 53.20
#